data_AF-A0A840V9I4-F1
#
_entry.id   AF-A0A840V9I4-F1
#
_cell.length_a   1.000
_cell.length_b   1.000
_cell.length_c   1.000
_cell.angle_alpha   90.00
_cell.angle_beta   90.00
_cell.angle_gamma   90.00
#
_symmetry.space_group_name_H-M   'P 1'
#
loop_
_entity.id
_entity.type
_entity.pdbx_description
1 polymer ?
#
loop_
_entity_poly.entity_id
_entity_poly.type
_entity_poly.pdbx_seq_one_letter_code
_entity_poly.pdbx_strand_id
1 'polypeptide(L)'
;MLIKDRSRNCYSPKYMSTIGSFYLLSDNNRAGVVEAAMSQSKALRKKRFGFLPPKLPLHPDPFWAFIRSNAQELDDYPYSGHLLLDVELIAPDTLASTDQIGKDLTRIVKSTFISFRPEDSAQSTAILESADFSESSIRSFLLQEGREHELADFIGPIKVTVEHLKSWLGAVTHGYVGILAIG
;
A
#
# COMPACT_ATOMS: atom_id res chain seq x y z
N MET A 1 18.49 -42.83 -3.72
CA MET A 1 18.29 -41.77 -4.72
C MET A 1 17.09 -40.94 -4.30
N LEU A 2 17.32 -39.72 -3.81
CA LEU A 2 16.38 -38.59 -3.80
C LEU A 2 17.18 -37.38 -3.29
N ILE A 3 17.63 -36.60 -4.25
CA ILE A 3 18.22 -35.27 -4.06
C ILE A 3 17.07 -34.38 -3.59
N LYS A 4 17.20 -33.79 -2.40
CA LYS A 4 16.40 -32.62 -2.01
C LYS A 4 17.35 -31.51 -1.64
N ASP A 5 17.64 -30.72 -2.66
CA ASP A 5 18.28 -29.42 -2.57
C ASP A 5 17.54 -28.57 -1.54
N ARG A 6 18.27 -28.08 -0.53
CA ARG A 6 17.79 -27.16 0.50
C ARG A 6 18.52 -25.83 0.34
N SER A 7 18.39 -25.21 -0.82
CA SER A 7 18.62 -23.78 -0.98
C SER A 7 17.45 -22.99 -0.41
N ARG A 8 17.35 -22.93 0.93
CA ARG A 8 16.55 -21.90 1.61
C ARG A 8 17.48 -20.75 1.98
N ASN A 9 17.68 -19.87 1.01
CA ASN A 9 18.29 -18.55 1.25
C ASN A 9 17.37 -17.74 2.18
N CYS A 10 17.95 -17.40 3.34
CA CYS A 10 17.95 -16.08 3.96
C CYS A 10 16.69 -15.21 3.81
N TYR A 11 15.67 -15.50 4.61
CA TYR A 11 14.76 -14.45 5.09
C TYR A 11 14.97 -14.32 6.60
N SER A 12 15.72 -13.29 7.01
CA SER A 12 15.82 -12.91 8.42
C SER A 12 14.57 -12.12 8.80
N PRO A 13 13.71 -12.62 9.71
CA PRO A 13 12.46 -11.98 10.06
C PRO A 13 12.69 -11.05 11.25
N LYS A 14 12.84 -9.74 11.02
CA LYS A 14 12.88 -8.78 12.15
C LYS A 14 12.03 -7.51 12.04
N TYR A 15 11.36 -7.20 10.94
CA TYR A 15 10.53 -6.00 10.86
C TYR A 15 9.39 -6.14 9.84
N MET A 16 8.23 -6.77 10.15
CA MET A 16 7.09 -6.71 9.22
C MET A 16 5.72 -6.77 9.89
N SER A 17 4.88 -5.81 9.49
CA SER A 17 3.47 -6.01 9.18
C SER A 17 3.18 -5.20 7.91
N THR A 18 3.75 -5.56 6.77
CA THR A 18 3.85 -4.64 5.63
C THR A 18 3.32 -5.24 4.33
N ILE A 19 2.02 -5.08 4.05
CA ILE A 19 1.40 -5.42 2.76
C ILE A 19 0.71 -4.15 2.25
N GLY A 20 0.97 -3.79 1.00
CA GLY A 20 0.18 -2.79 0.29
C GLY A 20 -1.14 -3.42 -0.17
N SER A 21 -2.28 -2.76 0.04
CA SER A 21 -3.55 -3.26 -0.48
C SER A 21 -4.30 -2.16 -1.21
N PHE A 22 -4.83 -2.52 -2.38
CA PHE A 22 -5.47 -1.61 -3.32
C PHE A 22 -6.97 -1.86 -3.37
N TYR A 23 -7.75 -0.86 -2.98
CA TYR A 23 -9.20 -0.94 -2.92
C TYR A 23 -9.85 0.13 -3.80
N LEU A 24 -10.94 -0.22 -4.48
CA LEU A 24 -11.84 0.74 -5.11
C LEU A 24 -13.15 0.83 -4.32
N LEU A 25 -13.48 2.03 -3.86
CA LEU A 25 -14.70 2.31 -3.12
C LEU A 25 -15.58 3.27 -3.92
N SER A 26 -16.86 2.94 -4.10
CA SER A 26 -17.83 3.90 -4.65
C SER A 26 -17.89 5.15 -3.77
N ASP A 27 -17.90 6.34 -4.37
CA ASP A 27 -17.90 7.61 -3.62
C ASP A 27 -19.13 7.74 -2.68
N ASN A 28 -20.25 7.15 -3.07
CA ASN A 28 -21.46 7.04 -2.23
C ASN A 28 -21.22 6.32 -0.87
N ASN A 29 -20.16 5.51 -0.76
CA ASN A 29 -19.83 4.75 0.44
C ASN A 29 -18.85 5.49 1.37
N ARG A 30 -18.46 6.73 1.03
CA ARG A 30 -17.51 7.52 1.81
C ARG A 30 -17.91 7.71 3.28
N ALA A 31 -19.17 8.04 3.54
CA ALA A 31 -19.64 8.21 4.92
C ALA A 31 -19.56 6.89 5.70
N GLY A 32 -19.96 5.78 5.06
CA GLY A 32 -19.96 4.46 5.66
C GLY A 32 -18.56 3.93 6.01
N VAL A 33 -17.55 4.18 5.16
CA VAL A 33 -16.17 3.74 5.46
C VAL A 33 -15.58 4.50 6.65
N VAL A 34 -15.87 5.80 6.77
CA VAL A 34 -15.43 6.61 7.91
C VAL A 34 -16.13 6.16 9.19
N GLU A 35 -17.44 5.91 9.14
CA GLU A 35 -18.21 5.38 10.26
C GLU A 35 -17.67 4.01 10.71
N ALA A 36 -17.42 3.11 9.76
CA ALA A 36 -16.83 1.80 10.03
C ALA A 36 -15.45 1.92 10.69
N ALA A 37 -14.60 2.85 10.21
CA ALA A 37 -13.30 3.14 10.83
C ALA A 37 -13.46 3.64 12.28
N MET A 38 -14.41 4.55 12.54
CA MET A 38 -14.67 5.12 13.86
C MET A 38 -15.21 4.09 14.86
N SER A 39 -16.03 3.15 14.38
CA SER A 39 -16.62 2.07 15.19
C SER A 39 -15.59 1.04 15.68
N GLN A 40 -14.35 1.10 15.19
CA GLN A 40 -13.28 0.21 15.65
C GLN A 40 -12.94 0.42 17.12
N SER A 41 -12.79 -0.69 17.85
CA SER A 41 -12.30 -0.63 19.22
C SER A 41 -10.88 -0.06 19.27
N LYS A 42 -10.53 0.63 20.37
CA LYS A 42 -9.18 1.19 20.59
C LYS A 42 -8.08 0.12 20.54
N ALA A 43 -8.41 -1.13 20.87
CA ALA A 43 -7.50 -2.28 20.80
C ALA A 43 -7.27 -2.77 19.37
N LEU A 44 -8.27 -2.69 18.49
CA LEU A 44 -8.14 -3.02 17.06
C LEU A 44 -7.34 -1.95 16.31
N ARG A 45 -7.55 -0.67 16.64
CA ARG A 45 -6.79 0.47 16.08
C ARG A 45 -5.27 0.37 16.31
N LYS A 46 -4.84 -0.14 17.48
CA LYS A 46 -3.41 -0.37 17.79
C LYS A 46 -2.81 -1.62 17.15
N LYS A 47 -3.64 -2.62 16.81
CA LYS A 47 -3.19 -3.94 16.32
C LYS A 47 -3.00 -4.00 14.81
N ARG A 48 -3.69 -3.16 14.04
CA ARG A 48 -3.53 -3.12 12.57
C ARG A 48 -2.11 -2.81 12.10
N PHE A 49 -1.26 -2.27 12.97
CA PHE A 49 0.12 -1.88 12.67
C PHE A 49 1.10 -2.41 13.73
N GLY A 50 0.74 -3.49 14.43
CA GLY A 50 1.50 -4.06 15.55
C GLY A 50 1.63 -5.58 15.49
N PHE A 51 2.66 -6.06 14.78
CA PHE A 51 3.58 -7.19 15.05
C PHE A 51 3.14 -8.54 15.67
N LEU A 52 1.88 -8.81 15.99
CA LEU A 52 1.49 -10.10 16.56
C LEU A 52 0.15 -10.59 16.01
N PRO A 53 0.05 -11.84 15.51
CA PRO A 53 -1.24 -12.47 15.27
C PRO A 53 -1.90 -12.66 16.65
N PRO A 54 -3.02 -12.00 16.94
CA PRO A 54 -3.69 -12.26 18.20
C PRO A 54 -4.27 -13.66 18.16
N LYS A 55 -3.90 -14.48 19.15
CA LYS A 55 -4.58 -15.73 19.53
C LYS A 55 -6.00 -15.46 20.11
N LEU A 56 -6.77 -14.55 19.52
CA LEU A 56 -8.14 -14.27 19.94
C LEU A 56 -9.02 -14.14 18.68
N PRO A 57 -10.27 -14.63 18.72
CA PRO A 57 -11.16 -14.57 17.58
C PRO A 57 -11.59 -13.11 17.38
N LEU A 58 -10.86 -12.36 16.54
CA LEU A 58 -11.19 -10.96 16.20
C LEU A 58 -12.10 -10.89 14.96
N HIS A 59 -13.16 -11.69 14.98
CA HIS A 59 -14.24 -11.56 14.02
C HIS A 59 -15.42 -10.84 14.66
N PRO A 60 -15.94 -9.74 14.06
CA PRO A 60 -15.43 -8.98 12.90
C PRO A 60 -14.82 -7.60 13.25
N ASP A 61 -13.70 -7.23 12.61
CA ASP A 61 -13.24 -5.84 12.48
C ASP A 61 -14.23 -5.06 11.60
N PRO A 62 -14.95 -4.06 12.13
CA PRO A 62 -15.98 -3.34 11.38
C PRO A 62 -15.48 -2.68 10.10
N PHE A 63 -14.25 -2.16 10.08
CA PHE A 63 -13.70 -1.53 8.87
C PHE A 63 -13.44 -2.57 7.79
N TRP A 64 -12.77 -3.68 8.12
CA TRP A 64 -12.50 -4.71 7.09
C TRP A 64 -13.76 -5.42 6.65
N ALA A 65 -14.75 -5.55 7.55
CA ALA A 65 -16.07 -6.02 7.16
C ALA A 65 -16.73 -5.07 6.15
N PHE A 66 -16.67 -3.76 6.41
CA PHE A 66 -17.16 -2.75 5.47
C PHE A 66 -16.42 -2.79 4.14
N ILE A 67 -15.08 -2.74 4.14
CA ILE A 67 -14.27 -2.79 2.90
C ILE A 67 -14.58 -4.05 2.10
N ARG A 68 -14.56 -5.24 2.70
CA ARG A 68 -14.89 -6.50 1.98
C ARG A 68 -16.31 -6.54 1.41
N SER A 69 -17.24 -5.78 1.99
CA SER A 69 -18.65 -5.79 1.57
C SER A 69 -18.97 -4.69 0.54
N ASN A 70 -18.13 -3.65 0.44
CA ASN A 70 -18.46 -2.41 -0.29
C ASN A 70 -17.35 -1.92 -1.22
N ALA A 71 -16.15 -2.46 -1.11
CA ALA A 71 -15.04 -2.16 -2.00
C ALA A 71 -14.77 -3.35 -2.91
N GLN A 72 -14.36 -3.04 -4.14
CA GLN A 72 -13.71 -4.01 -4.99
C GLN A 72 -12.24 -4.05 -4.61
N GLU A 73 -11.81 -5.19 -4.06
CA GLU A 73 -10.39 -5.52 -3.93
C GLU A 73 -9.89 -5.91 -5.31
N LEU A 74 -8.94 -5.14 -5.84
CA LEU A 74 -8.40 -5.41 -7.16
C LEU A 74 -7.26 -6.40 -7.09
N ASP A 75 -6.37 -6.27 -6.09
CA ASP A 75 -5.18 -7.10 -5.95
C ASP A 75 -4.63 -7.13 -4.51
N ASP A 76 -4.21 -8.32 -4.07
CA ASP A 76 -3.29 -8.51 -2.94
C ASP A 76 -1.86 -8.26 -3.45
N TYR A 77 -1.24 -7.15 -3.05
CA TYR A 77 0.10 -6.81 -3.51
C TYR A 77 1.15 -7.70 -2.83
N PRO A 78 1.98 -8.46 -3.57
CA PRO A 78 2.86 -9.47 -2.98
C PRO A 78 4.09 -8.88 -2.28
N TYR A 79 4.32 -7.57 -2.43
CA TYR A 79 5.48 -6.91 -1.85
C TYR A 79 5.11 -5.94 -0.72
N SER A 80 6.14 -5.50 0.00
CA SER A 80 5.95 -4.72 1.21
C SER A 80 5.44 -3.32 0.92
N GLY A 81 4.65 -2.77 1.85
CA GLY A 81 4.23 -1.37 1.80
C GLY A 81 5.41 -0.37 1.75
N HIS A 82 6.60 -0.77 2.20
CA HIS A 82 7.81 0.05 2.09
C HIS A 82 8.25 0.30 0.64
N LEU A 83 7.97 -0.62 -0.30
CA LEU A 83 8.27 -0.36 -1.71
C LEU A 83 7.43 0.77 -2.28
N LEU A 84 6.19 0.92 -1.81
CA LEU A 84 5.35 2.06 -2.21
C LEU A 84 5.98 3.35 -1.68
N LEU A 85 6.45 3.38 -0.43
CA LEU A 85 7.17 4.53 0.11
C LEU A 85 8.46 4.83 -0.66
N ASP A 86 9.22 3.82 -1.09
CA ASP A 86 10.41 4.02 -1.93
C ASP A 86 10.03 4.57 -3.32
N VAL A 87 8.88 4.18 -3.89
CA VAL A 87 8.33 4.82 -5.10
C VAL A 87 8.05 6.29 -4.86
N GLU A 88 7.45 6.66 -3.71
CA GLU A 88 7.25 8.06 -3.35
C GLU A 88 8.58 8.81 -3.23
N LEU A 89 9.63 8.21 -2.66
CA LEU A 89 10.92 8.89 -2.55
C LEU A 89 11.59 9.12 -3.92
N ILE A 90 11.37 8.21 -4.87
CA ILE A 90 11.85 8.37 -6.25
C ILE A 90 10.97 9.36 -7.03
N ALA A 91 9.67 9.41 -6.75
CA ALA A 91 8.67 10.25 -7.39
C ALA A 91 7.74 10.91 -6.33
N PRO A 92 8.16 12.04 -5.72
CA PRO A 92 7.59 12.62 -4.47
C PRO A 92 6.13 13.05 -4.45
N ASP A 93 5.43 12.91 -5.57
CA ASP A 93 4.04 13.38 -5.73
C ASP A 93 3.10 12.23 -6.11
N THR A 94 3.58 10.97 -6.07
CA THR A 94 2.83 9.81 -6.57
C THR A 94 1.88 9.21 -5.55
N LEU A 95 2.22 9.29 -4.26
CA LEU A 95 1.51 8.68 -3.14
C LEU A 95 0.98 9.71 -2.12
N ALA A 96 1.02 10.99 -2.46
CA ALA A 96 0.53 12.05 -1.58
C ALA A 96 -1.01 12.05 -1.50
N SER A 97 -1.55 11.80 -0.29
CA SER A 97 -3.00 11.93 -0.05
C SER A 97 -3.40 13.38 0.19
N THR A 98 -4.13 13.98 -0.74
CA THR A 98 -4.67 15.34 -0.58
C THR A 98 -6.14 15.35 -0.16
N ASP A 99 -6.89 14.29 -0.44
CA ASP A 99 -8.32 14.23 -0.14
C ASP A 99 -8.64 14.05 1.34
N GLN A 100 -9.82 14.55 1.72
CA GLN A 100 -10.31 14.54 3.08
C GLN A 100 -10.61 13.13 3.59
N ILE A 101 -11.00 12.16 2.74
CA ILE A 101 -11.21 10.77 3.18
C ILE A 101 -9.92 10.13 3.68
N GLY A 102 -8.81 10.27 2.96
CA GLY A 102 -7.50 9.74 3.35
C GLY A 102 -6.99 10.39 4.64
N LYS A 103 -7.18 11.71 4.78
CA LYS A 103 -6.86 12.45 6.01
C LYS A 103 -7.68 11.97 7.21
N ASP A 104 -8.97 11.72 7.01
CA ASP A 104 -9.86 11.22 8.06
C ASP A 104 -9.47 9.81 8.48
N LEU A 105 -9.27 8.91 7.51
CA LEU A 105 -8.84 7.54 7.77
C LEU A 105 -7.51 7.52 8.51
N THR A 106 -6.49 8.23 8.01
CA THR A 106 -5.18 8.36 8.66
C THR A 106 -5.30 8.78 10.12
N ARG A 107 -6.15 9.78 10.42
CA ARG A 107 -6.39 10.27 11.79
C ARG A 107 -7.07 9.24 12.70
N ILE A 108 -8.01 8.46 12.16
CA ILE A 108 -8.81 7.49 12.92
C ILE A 108 -8.00 6.22 13.24
N VAL A 109 -7.30 5.72 12.24
CA VAL A 109 -6.59 4.43 12.29
C VAL A 109 -5.12 4.57 12.68
N LYS A 110 -4.57 5.79 12.64
CA LYS A 110 -3.14 6.10 12.85
C LYS A 110 -2.21 5.30 11.94
N SER A 111 -2.53 5.28 10.65
CA SER A 111 -1.69 4.60 9.65
C SER A 111 -1.66 5.32 8.33
N THR A 112 -0.72 4.90 7.50
CA THR A 112 -0.51 5.42 6.16
C THR A 112 -1.63 4.92 5.25
N PHE A 113 -2.62 5.79 5.06
CA PHE A 113 -3.66 5.62 4.07
C PHE A 113 -3.52 6.71 3.03
N ILE A 114 -3.65 6.32 1.78
CA ILE A 114 -3.65 7.24 0.65
C ILE A 114 -4.94 7.05 -0.10
N SER A 115 -5.56 8.16 -0.50
CA SER A 115 -6.79 8.13 -1.29
C SER A 115 -6.63 8.95 -2.55
N PHE A 116 -7.12 8.40 -3.66
CA PHE A 116 -7.12 9.07 -4.97
C PHE A 116 -8.54 9.24 -5.48
N ARG A 117 -8.85 10.45 -5.93
CA ARG A 117 -9.96 10.69 -6.85
C ARG A 117 -9.50 10.52 -8.30
N PRO A 118 -10.43 10.45 -9.27
CA PRO A 118 -10.05 10.33 -10.68
C PRO A 118 -9.10 11.42 -11.16
N GLU A 119 -9.29 12.66 -10.71
CA GLU A 119 -8.41 13.80 -11.03
C GLU A 119 -6.99 13.64 -10.45
N ASP A 120 -6.88 13.20 -9.20
CA ASP A 120 -5.59 12.95 -8.54
C ASP A 120 -4.89 11.76 -9.20
N SER A 121 -5.66 10.73 -9.57
CA SER A 121 -5.16 9.54 -10.22
C SER A 121 -4.51 9.83 -11.57
N ALA A 122 -5.14 10.69 -12.38
CA ALA A 122 -4.58 11.11 -13.66
C ALA A 122 -3.25 11.87 -13.47
N GLN A 123 -3.18 12.75 -12.47
CA GLN A 123 -1.95 13.49 -12.14
C GLN A 123 -0.83 12.54 -11.68
N SER A 124 -1.11 11.63 -10.75
CA SER A 124 -0.10 10.68 -10.25
C SER A 124 0.35 9.70 -11.32
N THR A 125 -0.53 9.31 -12.24
CA THR A 125 -0.16 8.50 -13.41
C THR A 125 0.83 9.26 -14.31
N ALA A 126 0.57 10.54 -14.60
CA ALA A 126 1.48 11.36 -15.39
C ALA A 126 2.85 11.54 -14.72
N ILE A 127 2.88 11.69 -13.38
CA ILE A 127 4.14 11.74 -12.61
C ILE A 127 4.90 10.42 -12.76
N LEU A 128 4.24 9.27 -12.56
CA LEU A 128 4.86 7.94 -12.71
C LEU A 128 5.38 7.69 -14.13
N GLU A 129 4.71 8.21 -15.16
CA GLU A 129 5.16 8.11 -16.56
C GLU A 129 6.38 9.00 -16.87
N SER A 130 6.52 10.11 -16.16
CA SER A 130 7.64 11.04 -16.31
C SER A 130 8.86 10.70 -15.43
N ALA A 131 8.66 9.91 -14.38
CA ALA A 131 9.70 9.54 -13.43
C ALA A 131 10.67 8.50 -14.00
N ASP A 132 11.96 8.65 -13.67
CA ASP A 132 13.00 7.74 -14.14
C ASP A 132 13.21 6.58 -13.17
N PHE A 133 12.56 5.45 -13.47
CA PHE A 133 12.75 4.17 -12.76
C PHE A 133 13.78 3.25 -13.46
N SER A 134 14.74 3.82 -14.18
CA SER A 134 15.88 3.07 -14.72
C SER A 134 16.75 2.48 -13.60
N GLU A 135 17.51 1.42 -13.91
CA GLU A 135 18.43 0.83 -12.93
C GLU A 135 19.45 1.86 -12.42
N SER A 136 19.95 2.74 -13.27
CA SER A 136 20.89 3.80 -12.88
C SER A 136 20.29 4.76 -11.86
N SER A 137 19.03 5.12 -12.03
CA SER A 137 18.34 6.06 -11.14
C SER A 137 17.94 5.41 -9.82
N ILE A 138 17.46 4.17 -9.85
CA ILE A 138 17.22 3.36 -8.64
C ILE A 138 18.52 3.12 -7.86
N ARG A 139 19.62 2.79 -8.55
CA ARG A 139 20.94 2.63 -7.92
C ARG A 139 21.40 3.92 -7.26
N SER A 140 21.26 5.05 -7.94
CA SER A 140 21.65 6.35 -7.41
C SER A 140 20.85 6.72 -6.16
N PHE A 141 19.54 6.46 -6.16
CA PHE A 141 18.68 6.61 -5.00
C PHE A 141 19.12 5.71 -3.83
N LEU A 142 19.26 4.39 -4.06
CA LEU A 142 19.66 3.46 -3.00
C LEU A 142 21.05 3.77 -2.45
N LEU A 143 21.98 4.27 -3.28
CA LEU A 143 23.29 4.72 -2.82
C LEU A 143 23.19 5.92 -1.86
N GLN A 144 22.33 6.90 -2.16
CA GLN A 144 22.09 8.05 -1.28
C GLN A 144 21.48 7.63 0.07
N GLU A 145 20.63 6.59 0.06
CA GLU A 145 20.03 6.01 1.25
C GLU A 145 20.95 5.02 2.01
N GLY A 146 22.18 4.78 1.53
CA GLY A 146 23.09 3.78 2.12
C GLY A 146 22.66 2.32 1.94
N ARG A 147 21.76 2.07 0.99
CA ARG A 147 21.10 0.78 0.69
C ARG A 147 21.55 0.17 -0.64
N GLU A 148 22.67 0.60 -1.21
CA GLU A 148 23.16 0.08 -2.51
C GLU A 148 23.25 -1.45 -2.55
N HIS A 149 23.62 -2.09 -1.44
CA HIS A 149 23.72 -3.53 -1.32
C HIS A 149 22.40 -4.29 -1.56
N GLU A 150 21.24 -3.59 -1.50
CA GLU A 150 19.90 -4.14 -1.74
C GLU A 150 19.48 -4.07 -3.21
N LEU A 151 20.30 -3.48 -4.10
CA LEU A 151 19.89 -3.13 -5.46
C LEU A 151 19.28 -4.29 -6.26
N ALA A 152 19.90 -5.46 -6.24
CA ALA A 152 19.42 -6.63 -6.99
C ALA A 152 18.02 -7.09 -6.52
N ASP A 153 17.71 -6.88 -5.24
CA ASP A 153 16.45 -7.23 -4.62
C ASP A 153 15.39 -6.14 -4.79
N PHE A 154 15.77 -4.93 -5.23
CA PHE A 154 14.86 -3.78 -5.36
C PHE A 154 14.48 -3.41 -6.79
N ILE A 155 15.35 -3.59 -7.79
CA ILE A 155 15.05 -3.17 -9.17
C ILE A 155 13.77 -3.83 -9.70
N GLY A 156 13.69 -5.16 -9.57
CA GLY A 156 12.52 -5.93 -10.01
C GLY A 156 11.26 -5.48 -9.28
N PRO A 157 11.25 -5.51 -7.93
CA PRO A 157 10.08 -5.10 -7.17
C PRO A 157 9.65 -3.66 -7.37
N ILE A 158 10.55 -2.67 -7.49
CA ILE A 158 10.15 -1.28 -7.79
C ILE A 158 9.42 -1.21 -9.13
N LYS A 159 9.95 -1.84 -10.19
CA LYS A 159 9.30 -1.83 -11.50
C LYS A 159 7.92 -2.48 -11.46
N VAL A 160 7.77 -3.60 -10.75
CA VAL A 160 6.47 -4.24 -10.56
C VAL A 160 5.54 -3.34 -9.74
N THR A 161 6.05 -2.68 -8.69
CA THR A 161 5.29 -1.72 -7.86
C THR A 161 4.71 -0.61 -8.73
N VAL A 162 5.54 0.01 -9.57
CA VAL A 162 5.15 1.13 -10.43
C VAL A 162 4.07 0.72 -11.42
N GLU A 163 4.26 -0.40 -12.13
CA GLU A 163 3.27 -0.86 -13.11
C GLU A 163 1.94 -1.24 -12.44
N HIS A 164 2.01 -1.87 -11.27
CA HIS A 164 0.82 -2.23 -10.52
C HIS A 164 0.08 -1.00 -9.98
N LEU A 165 0.83 -0.01 -9.46
CA LEU A 165 0.29 1.27 -9.02
C LEU A 165 -0.39 2.01 -10.18
N LYS A 166 0.24 2.06 -11.37
CA LYS A 166 -0.36 2.65 -12.58
C LYS A 166 -1.64 1.95 -12.98
N SER A 167 -1.64 0.62 -12.99
CA SER A 167 -2.83 -0.19 -13.30
C SER A 167 -3.98 0.13 -12.34
N TRP A 168 -3.68 0.19 -11.03
CA TRP A 168 -4.66 0.52 -10.01
C TRP A 168 -5.19 1.95 -10.15
N LEU A 169 -4.30 2.93 -10.35
CA LEU A 169 -4.68 4.33 -10.61
C LEU A 169 -5.60 4.43 -11.84
N GLY A 170 -5.29 3.72 -12.93
CA GLY A 170 -6.15 3.66 -14.11
C GLY A 170 -7.55 3.10 -13.86
N ALA A 171 -7.75 2.32 -12.80
CA ALA A 171 -9.06 1.81 -12.40
C ALA A 171 -9.88 2.82 -11.56
N VAL A 172 -9.23 3.86 -11.00
CA VAL A 172 -9.90 4.96 -10.29
C VAL A 172 -10.59 5.88 -11.30
N THR A 173 -11.87 5.64 -11.53
CA THR A 173 -12.70 6.34 -12.51
C THR A 173 -13.87 7.07 -11.85
N HIS A 174 -14.61 7.88 -12.63
CA HIS A 174 -15.75 8.66 -12.12
C HIS A 174 -16.71 7.80 -11.28
N GLY A 175 -17.03 8.29 -10.08
CA GLY A 175 -17.89 7.59 -9.11
C GLY A 175 -17.14 6.66 -8.15
N TYR A 176 -15.83 6.51 -8.29
CA TYR A 176 -14.98 5.71 -7.41
C TYR A 176 -13.83 6.51 -6.82
N VAL A 177 -13.41 6.08 -5.63
CA VAL A 177 -12.24 6.55 -4.90
C VAL A 177 -11.31 5.35 -4.70
N GLY A 178 -10.04 5.51 -5.10
CA GLY A 178 -8.99 4.56 -4.77
C GLY A 178 -8.58 4.73 -3.31
N ILE A 179 -8.53 3.63 -2.55
CA ILE A 179 -7.94 3.61 -1.21
C ILE A 179 -6.75 2.66 -1.22
N LEU A 180 -5.57 3.21 -0.95
CA LEU A 180 -4.33 2.47 -0.73
C LEU A 180 -4.03 2.43 0.78
N ALA A 181 -3.93 1.22 1.30
CA ALA A 181 -3.44 0.97 2.64
C ALA A 181 -1.96 0.57 2.57
N ILE A 182 -1.08 1.33 3.21
CA ILE A 182 0.33 1.00 3.36
C ILE A 182 0.53 0.53 4.80
N GLY A 183 0.46 -0.79 5.01
CA GLY A 183 0.83 -1.44 6.28
C GLY A 183 2.34 -1.50 6.45
#